data_AF-A0A382M0A0-F1
#
_entry.id   AF-A0A382M0A0-F1
#
_cell.length_a   1.000
_cell.length_b   1.000
_cell.length_c   1.000
_cell.angle_alpha   90.00
_cell.angle_beta   90.00
_cell.angle_gamma   90.00
#
_symmetry.space_group_name_H-M   'P 1'
#
loop_
_entity.id
_entity.type
_entity.pdbx_description
1 polymer ?
#
loop_
_entity_poly.entity_id
_entity_poly.type
_entity_poly.pdbx_seq_one_letter_code
_entity_poly.pdbx_strand_id
1 'polypeptide(L)'
;MERGTVLPVKAVYFLVLIFYLYFEWPEMDSDRVRWTLLRTIQLFFIFCLIVNVIVGVMLIRMEEFSTRVLREVVFSICLFDALLLAMMTELTGGFESFLFWMFLGLQIRNAISMPIATTQIVANLSVSVIYLCAGGFDIVVARSEEELENITAEPVMLRALLLMLMTACGYGLQVLIDKQRRMEAEENEFDRRQGQLQASGRLAAEIAHQVKNPLGIINNAAFALGQVVNENETAKRQVGLIREEVNRADQIITKLMGYAQLVEGRLAKLNVNEAIDAAILQVFPKGSKFDTRIRREYGIALPPLLAQPEHISEVFVNVIQN
;
A
#
# COMPACT_ATOMS: atom_id res chain seq x y z
N MET A 1 -9.88 -7.42 11.02
CA MET A 1 -10.84 -8.12 10.12
C MET A 1 -11.16 -9.53 10.59
N GLU A 2 -10.17 -10.36 10.97
CA GLU A 2 -10.40 -11.76 11.36
C GLU A 2 -11.46 -11.98 12.46
N ARG A 3 -11.49 -11.17 13.53
CA ARG A 3 -12.43 -11.37 14.64
C ARG A 3 -13.91 -11.13 14.30
N GLY A 4 -14.20 -10.15 13.43
CA GLY A 4 -15.57 -9.70 13.18
C GLY A 4 -16.33 -10.54 12.16
N THR A 5 -15.64 -11.13 11.19
CA THR A 5 -16.27 -11.85 10.06
C THR A 5 -15.99 -13.34 10.08
N VAL A 6 -14.84 -13.80 10.58
CA VAL A 6 -14.46 -15.21 10.50
C VAL A 6 -15.21 -16.06 11.53
N LEU A 7 -15.41 -15.54 12.76
CA LEU A 7 -16.09 -16.26 13.82
C LEU A 7 -17.59 -16.52 13.51
N PRO A 8 -18.38 -15.53 13.04
CA PRO A 8 -19.77 -15.77 12.65
C PRO A 8 -19.91 -16.79 11.51
N VAL A 9 -19.05 -16.69 10.48
CA VAL A 9 -19.06 -17.65 9.36
C VAL A 9 -18.74 -19.07 9.84
N LYS A 10 -17.80 -19.21 10.78
CA LYS A 10 -17.52 -20.51 11.42
C LYS A 10 -18.69 -21.05 12.23
N ALA A 11 -19.40 -20.19 12.96
CA ALA A 11 -20.57 -20.61 13.73
C ALA A 11 -21.65 -21.18 12.81
N VAL A 12 -21.93 -20.51 11.68
CA VAL A 12 -22.88 -21.01 10.67
C VAL A 12 -22.41 -22.33 10.08
N TYR A 13 -21.14 -22.44 9.72
CA TYR A 13 -20.55 -23.70 9.23
C TYR A 13 -20.75 -24.86 10.21
N PHE A 14 -20.45 -24.65 11.50
CA PHE A 14 -20.64 -25.68 12.53
C PHE A 14 -22.11 -26.02 12.76
N LEU A 15 -23.03 -25.05 12.67
CA LEU A 15 -24.47 -25.31 12.78
C LEU A 15 -24.97 -26.21 11.65
N VAL A 16 -24.52 -25.97 10.41
CA VAL A 16 -24.86 -26.84 9.27
C VAL A 16 -24.31 -28.25 9.50
N LEU A 17 -23.06 -28.39 9.95
CA LEU A 17 -22.50 -29.71 10.27
C LEU A 17 -23.27 -30.42 11.39
N ILE A 18 -23.70 -29.71 12.44
CA ILE A 18 -24.51 -30.29 13.53
C ILE A 18 -25.83 -30.81 12.99
N PHE A 19 -26.49 -30.06 12.09
CA PHE A 19 -27.73 -30.47 11.46
C PHE A 19 -27.57 -31.81 10.71
N TYR A 20 -26.57 -31.89 9.82
CA TYR A 20 -26.28 -33.12 9.08
C TYR A 20 -25.83 -34.28 9.97
N LEU A 21 -25.05 -34.01 11.03
CA LEU A 21 -24.47 -35.05 11.88
C LEU A 21 -25.47 -35.65 12.87
N TYR A 22 -26.50 -34.91 13.30
CA TYR A 22 -27.40 -35.33 14.38
C TYR A 22 -28.88 -35.39 14.00
N PHE A 23 -29.33 -34.69 12.96
CA PHE A 23 -30.76 -34.58 12.63
C PHE A 23 -31.14 -35.21 11.28
N GLU A 24 -30.22 -35.27 10.32
CA GLU A 24 -30.48 -35.76 8.96
C GLU A 24 -30.03 -37.22 8.76
N TRP A 25 -30.59 -38.14 9.54
CA TRP A 25 -30.39 -39.59 9.36
C TRP A 25 -31.74 -40.31 9.30
N PRO A 26 -32.18 -40.78 8.12
CA PRO A 26 -33.30 -41.70 8.04
C PRO A 26 -32.88 -43.01 8.71
N GLU A 27 -33.81 -43.65 9.42
CA GLU A 27 -33.67 -44.89 10.19
C GLU A 27 -32.52 -45.78 9.68
N MET A 28 -31.35 -45.69 10.34
CA MET A 28 -30.18 -46.51 10.00
C MET A 28 -30.44 -47.94 10.43
N ASP A 29 -31.21 -48.67 9.63
CA ASP A 29 -31.58 -50.04 9.90
C ASP A 29 -30.38 -50.97 9.60
N SER A 30 -29.94 -51.70 10.63
CA SER A 30 -29.05 -52.89 10.58
C SER A 30 -27.60 -52.81 10.07
N ASP A 31 -27.07 -51.68 9.56
CA ASP A 31 -25.72 -51.64 8.98
C ASP A 31 -24.61 -51.20 9.97
N ARG A 32 -23.92 -52.16 10.61
CA ARG A 32 -22.92 -51.93 11.68
C ARG A 32 -21.72 -51.06 11.25
N VAL A 33 -21.36 -51.08 9.97
CA VAL A 33 -20.21 -50.33 9.44
C VAL A 33 -20.52 -48.82 9.40
N ARG A 34 -21.68 -48.43 8.86
CA ARG A 34 -22.12 -47.02 8.80
C ARG A 34 -22.29 -46.40 10.18
N TRP A 35 -22.82 -47.16 11.15
CA TRP A 35 -22.92 -46.73 12.54
C TRP A 35 -21.55 -46.44 13.19
N THR A 36 -20.55 -47.29 12.91
CA THR A 36 -19.18 -47.11 13.42
C THR A 36 -18.50 -45.89 12.79
N LEU A 37 -18.72 -45.67 11.49
CA LEU A 37 -18.20 -44.53 10.75
C LEU A 37 -18.84 -43.21 11.25
N LEU A 38 -20.16 -43.16 11.39
CA LEU A 38 -20.89 -42.02 11.96
C LEU A 38 -20.37 -41.65 13.36
N ARG A 39 -20.21 -42.64 14.25
CA ARG A 39 -19.68 -42.41 15.60
C ARG A 39 -18.25 -41.87 15.59
N THR A 40 -17.43 -42.36 14.67
CA THR A 40 -16.05 -41.86 14.50
C THR A 40 -16.04 -40.40 14.06
N ILE A 41 -16.90 -40.03 13.12
CA ILE A 41 -17.00 -38.63 12.64
C ILE A 41 -17.59 -37.72 13.72
N GLN A 42 -18.56 -38.19 14.51
CA GLN A 42 -19.08 -37.44 15.67
C GLN A 42 -17.99 -37.11 16.69
N LEU A 43 -17.13 -38.09 17.02
CA LEU A 43 -16.00 -37.88 17.93
C LEU A 43 -14.98 -36.90 17.34
N PHE A 44 -14.67 -37.03 16.05
CA PHE A 44 -13.77 -36.12 15.35
C PHE A 44 -14.33 -34.69 15.28
N PHE A 45 -15.63 -34.54 15.02
CA PHE A 45 -16.34 -33.26 15.05
C PHE A 45 -16.21 -32.57 16.42
N ILE A 46 -16.45 -33.30 17.51
CA ILE A 46 -16.31 -32.76 18.87
C ILE A 46 -14.87 -32.33 19.13
N PHE A 47 -13.90 -33.13 18.71
CA PHE A 47 -12.48 -32.76 18.80
C PHE A 47 -12.18 -31.47 18.04
N CYS A 48 -12.60 -31.37 16.78
CA CYS A 48 -12.44 -30.15 15.97
C CYS A 48 -13.12 -28.93 16.61
N LEU A 49 -14.30 -29.11 17.20
CA LEU A 49 -15.03 -28.04 17.89
C LEU A 49 -14.26 -27.55 19.12
N ILE A 50 -13.74 -28.45 19.96
CA ILE A 50 -12.92 -28.10 21.13
C ILE A 50 -11.66 -27.34 20.71
N VAL A 51 -10.93 -27.85 19.70
CA VAL A 51 -9.72 -27.18 19.17
C VAL A 51 -10.07 -25.79 18.64
N ASN A 52 -11.18 -25.65 17.92
CA ASN A 52 -11.65 -24.37 17.39
C ASN A 52 -12.02 -23.37 18.50
N VAL A 53 -12.65 -23.83 19.58
CA VAL A 53 -12.96 -22.98 20.75
C VAL A 53 -11.68 -22.53 21.45
N ILE A 54 -10.74 -23.44 21.71
CA ILE A 54 -9.45 -23.12 22.34
C ILE A 54 -8.69 -22.09 21.51
N VAL A 55 -8.57 -22.31 20.21
CA VAL A 55 -7.91 -21.36 19.31
C VAL A 55 -8.71 -20.06 19.22
N GLY A 56 -10.03 -20.09 19.15
CA GLY A 56 -10.86 -18.88 19.15
C GLY A 56 -10.60 -18.01 20.39
N VAL A 57 -10.51 -18.62 21.58
CA VAL A 57 -10.17 -17.92 22.82
C VAL A 57 -8.73 -17.37 22.78
N MET A 58 -7.78 -18.16 22.29
CA MET A 58 -6.38 -17.75 22.10
C MET A 58 -6.28 -16.55 21.13
N LEU A 59 -7.05 -16.57 20.03
CA LEU A 59 -7.15 -15.49 19.06
C LEU A 59 -7.79 -14.22 19.65
N ILE A 60 -8.67 -14.34 20.63
CA ILE A 60 -9.27 -13.20 21.35
C ILE A 60 -8.27 -12.58 22.34
N ARG A 61 -7.29 -13.33 22.83
CA ARG A 61 -6.25 -12.87 23.77
C ARG A 61 -4.91 -12.48 23.09
N MET A 62 -4.97 -12.15 21.80
CA MET A 62 -3.85 -12.03 20.84
C MET A 62 -2.77 -10.93 21.04
N GLU A 63 -2.49 -10.48 22.25
CA GLU A 63 -1.37 -9.53 22.45
C GLU A 63 0.01 -10.21 22.44
N GLU A 64 0.09 -11.55 22.59
CA GLU A 64 1.36 -12.21 22.95
C GLU A 64 1.97 -13.15 21.88
N PHE A 65 1.29 -13.45 20.77
CA PHE A 65 1.77 -14.49 19.82
C PHE A 65 2.46 -13.96 18.56
N SER A 66 3.52 -14.65 18.15
CA SER A 66 4.22 -14.41 16.88
C SER A 66 3.31 -14.68 15.68
N THR A 67 3.44 -13.83 14.64
CA THR A 67 2.70 -13.93 13.37
C THR A 67 2.92 -15.25 12.63
N ARG A 68 4.02 -15.96 12.92
CA ARG A 68 4.31 -17.30 12.38
C ARG A 68 3.43 -18.37 13.02
N VAL A 69 3.35 -18.39 14.35
CA VAL A 69 2.56 -19.38 15.11
C VAL A 69 1.09 -19.24 14.76
N LEU A 70 0.60 -18.00 14.68
CA LEU A 70 -0.76 -17.70 14.26
C LEU A 70 -1.09 -18.34 12.90
N ARG A 71 -0.19 -18.19 11.94
CA ARG A 71 -0.35 -18.71 10.58
C ARG A 71 -0.42 -20.24 10.54
N GLU A 72 0.52 -20.90 11.23
CA GLU A 72 0.56 -22.36 11.31
C GLU A 72 -0.71 -22.90 11.96
N VAL A 73 -1.18 -22.28 13.05
CA VAL A 73 -2.43 -22.65 13.74
C VAL A 73 -3.66 -22.47 12.82
N VAL A 74 -3.80 -21.33 12.16
CA VAL A 74 -4.94 -21.06 11.26
C VAL A 74 -4.94 -22.03 10.07
N PHE A 75 -3.76 -22.35 9.53
CA PHE A 75 -3.60 -23.33 8.46
C PHE A 75 -3.98 -24.74 8.92
N SER A 76 -3.49 -25.19 10.07
CA SER A 76 -3.83 -26.50 10.63
C SER A 76 -5.34 -26.64 10.83
N ILE A 77 -6.01 -25.62 11.36
CA ILE A 77 -7.46 -25.67 11.54
C ILE A 77 -8.19 -25.78 10.21
N CYS A 78 -7.78 -25.02 9.20
CA CYS A 78 -8.35 -25.14 7.86
C CYS A 78 -8.25 -26.58 7.33
N LEU A 79 -7.12 -27.24 7.55
CA LEU A 79 -6.92 -28.63 7.13
C LEU A 79 -7.87 -29.58 7.87
N PHE A 80 -8.03 -29.41 9.19
CA PHE A 80 -8.99 -30.19 9.98
C PHE A 80 -10.44 -29.96 9.54
N ASP A 81 -10.82 -28.71 9.31
CA ASP A 81 -12.17 -28.35 8.83
C ASP A 81 -12.45 -29.00 7.45
N ALA A 82 -11.45 -29.03 6.56
CA ALA A 82 -11.57 -29.68 5.24
C ALA A 82 -11.68 -31.21 5.33
N LEU A 83 -10.88 -31.85 6.20
CA LEU A 83 -10.94 -33.29 6.45
C LEU A 83 -12.28 -33.71 7.06
N LEU A 84 -12.78 -32.93 8.03
CA LEU A 84 -14.09 -33.15 8.65
C LEU A 84 -15.19 -33.09 7.58
N LEU A 85 -15.14 -32.08 6.72
CA LEU A 85 -16.12 -31.91 5.65
C LEU A 85 -16.05 -33.03 4.60
N ALA A 86 -14.84 -33.51 4.27
CA ALA A 86 -14.64 -34.65 3.40
C ALA A 86 -15.27 -35.93 3.96
N MET A 87 -14.99 -36.26 5.22
CA MET A 87 -15.61 -37.40 5.89
C MET A 87 -17.14 -37.30 5.95
N MET A 88 -17.67 -36.08 6.14
CA MET A 88 -19.11 -35.84 6.12
C MET A 88 -19.72 -35.99 4.73
N THR A 89 -18.99 -35.59 3.70
CA THR A 89 -19.43 -35.69 2.30
C THR A 89 -19.61 -37.16 1.93
N GLU A 90 -18.65 -38.03 2.26
CA GLU A 90 -18.79 -39.48 2.04
C GLU A 90 -20.00 -40.07 2.77
N LEU A 91 -20.23 -39.68 4.03
CA LEU A 91 -21.33 -40.21 4.82
C LEU A 91 -22.73 -39.75 4.32
N THR A 92 -22.82 -38.62 3.62
CA THR A 92 -24.08 -37.98 3.19
C THR A 92 -24.40 -38.17 1.70
N GLY A 93 -23.84 -39.20 1.07
CA GLY A 93 -24.09 -39.52 -0.35
C GLY A 93 -22.99 -39.06 -1.30
N GLY A 94 -21.75 -38.94 -0.81
CA GLY A 94 -20.56 -38.74 -1.61
C GLY A 94 -20.65 -37.49 -2.48
N PHE A 95 -20.35 -37.65 -3.77
CA PHE A 95 -20.31 -36.55 -4.73
C PHE A 95 -21.65 -35.90 -5.04
N GLU A 96 -22.79 -36.46 -4.66
CA GLU A 96 -24.08 -35.79 -4.85
C GLU A 96 -24.50 -34.96 -3.63
N SER A 97 -23.74 -35.03 -2.53
CA SER A 97 -24.04 -34.31 -1.31
C SER A 97 -24.01 -32.79 -1.49
N PHE A 98 -24.98 -32.11 -0.88
CA PHE A 98 -25.04 -30.65 -0.76
C PHE A 98 -23.82 -30.07 -0.02
N LEU A 99 -23.13 -30.88 0.80
CA LEU A 99 -21.94 -30.48 1.55
C LEU A 99 -20.78 -30.01 0.65
N PHE A 100 -20.79 -30.34 -0.65
CA PHE A 100 -19.84 -29.78 -1.61
C PHE A 100 -19.77 -28.24 -1.55
N TRP A 101 -20.91 -27.55 -1.45
CA TRP A 101 -20.95 -26.09 -1.44
C TRP A 101 -20.20 -25.49 -0.23
N MET A 102 -20.07 -26.26 0.86
CA MET A 102 -19.29 -25.85 2.03
C MET A 102 -17.78 -25.84 1.76
N PHE A 103 -17.26 -26.62 0.80
CA PHE A 103 -15.85 -26.54 0.40
C PHE A 103 -15.52 -25.20 -0.26
N LEU A 104 -16.43 -24.67 -1.09
CA LEU A 104 -16.28 -23.33 -1.66
C LEU A 104 -16.35 -22.26 -0.58
N GLY A 105 -17.30 -22.39 0.36
CA GLY A 105 -17.38 -21.51 1.53
C GLY A 105 -16.07 -21.51 2.34
N LEU A 106 -15.46 -22.68 2.52
CA LEU A 106 -14.18 -22.84 3.21
C LEU A 106 -13.03 -22.18 2.44
N GLN A 107 -12.97 -22.32 1.10
CA GLN A 107 -11.98 -21.61 0.28
C GLN A 107 -12.12 -20.08 0.33
N ILE A 108 -13.35 -19.57 0.29
CA ILE A 108 -13.63 -18.13 0.44
C ILE A 108 -13.19 -17.66 1.82
N ARG A 109 -13.52 -18.42 2.86
CA ARG A 109 -13.11 -18.10 4.24
C ARG A 109 -11.59 -18.11 4.39
N ASN A 110 -10.87 -19.03 3.76
CA ASN A 110 -9.40 -19.03 3.74
C ASN A 110 -8.83 -17.81 3.02
N ALA A 111 -9.44 -17.41 1.90
CA ALA A 111 -9.07 -16.19 1.17
C ALA A 111 -9.19 -14.93 2.03
N ILE A 112 -10.18 -14.89 2.93
CA ILE A 112 -10.39 -13.77 3.85
C ILE A 112 -9.47 -13.89 5.08
N SER A 113 -9.26 -15.11 5.60
CA SER A 113 -8.56 -15.35 6.87
C SER A 113 -7.03 -15.36 6.73
N MET A 114 -6.48 -15.57 5.54
CA MET A 114 -5.04 -15.70 5.34
C MET A 114 -4.52 -14.59 4.44
N PRO A 115 -4.00 -13.47 4.96
CA PRO A 115 -3.63 -12.30 4.15
C PRO A 115 -2.41 -12.51 3.23
N ILE A 116 -1.77 -13.68 3.28
CA ILE A 116 -0.57 -14.01 2.51
C ILE A 116 -0.96 -14.98 1.40
N ALA A 117 -0.76 -14.53 0.16
CA ALA A 117 -1.15 -15.24 -1.05
C ALA A 117 -0.63 -16.68 -1.12
N THR A 118 0.62 -16.92 -0.72
CA THR A 118 1.21 -18.28 -0.76
C THR A 118 0.51 -19.23 0.20
N THR A 119 0.25 -18.80 1.44
CA THR A 119 -0.41 -19.64 2.45
C THR A 119 -1.87 -19.89 2.09
N GLN A 120 -2.55 -18.90 1.52
CA GLN A 120 -3.90 -19.04 0.99
C GLN A 120 -3.96 -20.08 -0.14
N ILE A 121 -3.09 -19.97 -1.15
CA ILE A 121 -3.07 -20.90 -2.29
C ILE A 121 -2.86 -22.32 -1.79
N VAL A 122 -1.86 -22.52 -0.92
CA VAL A 122 -1.56 -23.86 -0.37
C VAL A 122 -2.78 -24.39 0.39
N ALA A 123 -3.45 -23.57 1.20
CA ALA A 123 -4.65 -23.99 1.93
C ALA A 123 -5.79 -24.39 0.97
N ASN A 124 -6.11 -23.57 -0.02
CA ASN A 124 -7.20 -23.86 -0.96
C ASN A 124 -6.89 -25.05 -1.88
N LEU A 125 -5.62 -25.23 -2.26
CA LEU A 125 -5.18 -26.43 -2.97
C LEU A 125 -5.32 -27.67 -2.09
N SER A 126 -4.92 -27.61 -0.82
CA SER A 126 -5.12 -28.72 0.13
C SER A 126 -6.60 -29.09 0.28
N VAL A 127 -7.49 -28.10 0.36
CA VAL A 127 -8.95 -28.33 0.38
C VAL A 127 -9.43 -29.05 -0.87
N SER A 128 -8.92 -28.65 -2.04
CA SER A 128 -9.27 -29.26 -3.32
C SER A 128 -8.75 -30.69 -3.43
N VAL A 129 -7.52 -30.95 -2.97
CA VAL A 129 -6.94 -32.29 -2.90
C VAL A 129 -7.71 -33.19 -1.95
N ILE A 130 -8.06 -32.70 -0.75
CA ILE A 130 -8.85 -33.46 0.23
C ILE A 130 -10.21 -33.87 -0.35
N TYR A 131 -10.89 -32.94 -1.05
CA TYR A 131 -12.14 -33.24 -1.73
C TYR A 131 -11.98 -34.33 -2.80
N LEU A 132 -10.96 -34.21 -3.65
CA LEU A 132 -10.66 -35.20 -4.69
C LEU A 132 -10.30 -36.57 -4.10
N CYS A 133 -9.58 -36.61 -2.98
CA CYS A 133 -9.24 -37.85 -2.29
C CYS A 133 -10.47 -38.55 -1.73
N ALA A 134 -11.37 -37.81 -1.07
CA ALA A 134 -12.64 -38.36 -0.57
C ALA A 134 -13.49 -38.93 -1.72
N GLY A 135 -13.53 -38.17 -2.80
CA GLY A 135 -14.16 -38.58 -4.03
C GLY A 135 -13.59 -39.83 -4.70
N GLY A 136 -12.25 -39.91 -4.78
CA GLY A 136 -11.57 -41.09 -5.31
C GLY A 136 -11.77 -42.33 -4.44
N PHE A 137 -11.87 -42.15 -3.12
CA PHE A 137 -12.19 -43.23 -2.19
C PHE A 137 -13.59 -43.78 -2.42
N ASP A 138 -14.58 -42.91 -2.64
CA ASP A 138 -15.97 -43.29 -2.96
C ASP A 138 -16.03 -44.17 -4.23
N ILE A 139 -15.31 -43.78 -5.30
CA ILE A 139 -15.21 -44.56 -6.55
C ILE A 139 -14.55 -45.92 -6.34
N VAL A 140 -13.48 -45.99 -5.54
CA VAL A 140 -12.75 -47.23 -5.26
C VAL A 140 -13.57 -48.19 -4.39
N VAL A 141 -14.43 -47.65 -3.52
CA VAL A 141 -15.25 -48.43 -2.58
C VAL A 141 -16.58 -48.88 -3.20
N ALA A 142 -17.07 -48.25 -4.26
CA ALA A 142 -18.26 -48.68 -5.00
C ALA A 142 -18.18 -50.18 -5.36
N ARG A 143 -19.18 -50.96 -4.95
CA ARG A 143 -19.10 -52.43 -4.89
C ARG A 143 -19.81 -53.13 -6.05
N SER A 144 -20.58 -52.44 -6.88
CA SER A 144 -21.31 -53.04 -8.01
C SER A 144 -21.10 -52.29 -9.33
N GLU A 145 -21.18 -53.00 -10.47
CA GLU A 145 -21.13 -52.38 -11.81
C GLU A 145 -22.28 -51.38 -12.02
N GLU A 146 -23.44 -51.59 -11.36
CA GLU A 146 -24.60 -50.69 -11.34
C GLU A 146 -24.37 -49.39 -10.55
N GLU A 147 -23.59 -49.43 -9.45
CA GLU A 147 -23.16 -48.23 -8.71
C GLU A 147 -22.16 -47.42 -9.53
N LEU A 148 -21.25 -48.09 -10.24
CA LEU A 148 -20.27 -47.44 -11.11
C LEU A 148 -20.93 -46.73 -12.31
N GLU A 149 -22.01 -47.31 -12.87
CA GLU A 149 -22.78 -46.73 -13.98
C GLU A 149 -23.62 -45.50 -13.54
N ASN A 150 -24.00 -45.43 -12.26
CA ASN A 150 -24.70 -44.28 -11.67
C ASN A 150 -23.76 -43.16 -11.16
N ILE A 151 -22.45 -43.41 -11.02
CA ILE A 151 -21.47 -42.35 -10.75
C ILE A 151 -21.24 -41.57 -12.04
N THR A 152 -21.95 -40.47 -12.21
CA THR A 152 -21.67 -39.56 -13.30
C THR A 152 -20.31 -38.89 -13.06
N ALA A 153 -19.34 -39.11 -13.94
CA ALA A 153 -18.01 -38.47 -13.84
C ALA A 153 -18.08 -36.95 -14.08
N GLU A 154 -19.14 -36.47 -14.72
CA GLU A 154 -19.38 -35.07 -15.07
C GLU A 154 -19.44 -34.11 -13.86
N PRO A 155 -20.25 -34.35 -12.81
CA PRO A 155 -20.28 -33.50 -11.62
C PRO A 155 -18.94 -33.45 -10.89
N VAL A 156 -18.16 -34.55 -10.86
CA VAL A 156 -16.85 -34.57 -10.19
C VAL A 156 -15.87 -33.64 -10.87
N MET A 157 -15.76 -33.72 -12.20
CA MET A 157 -14.86 -32.86 -12.97
C MET A 157 -15.25 -31.38 -12.88
N LEU A 158 -16.55 -31.07 -12.98
CA LEU A 158 -17.06 -29.70 -12.87
C LEU A 158 -16.80 -29.12 -11.47
N ARG A 159 -17.01 -29.90 -10.41
CA ARG A 159 -16.76 -29.49 -9.02
C ARG A 159 -15.27 -29.30 -8.74
N ALA A 160 -14.42 -30.16 -9.28
CA ALA A 160 -12.96 -30.00 -9.22
C ALA A 160 -12.49 -28.73 -9.96
N LEU A 161 -13.02 -28.49 -11.16
CA LEU A 161 -12.75 -27.27 -11.93
C LEU A 161 -13.22 -26.02 -11.16
N LEU A 162 -14.38 -26.07 -10.53
CA LEU A 162 -14.92 -24.98 -9.72
C LEU A 162 -14.02 -24.66 -8.51
N LEU A 163 -13.52 -25.69 -7.82
CA LEU A 163 -12.58 -25.53 -6.69
C LEU A 163 -11.25 -24.92 -7.14
N MET A 164 -10.74 -25.32 -8.32
CA MET A 164 -9.54 -24.74 -8.90
C MET A 164 -9.74 -23.28 -9.33
N LEU A 165 -10.89 -22.97 -9.94
CA LEU A 165 -11.27 -21.62 -10.32
C LEU A 165 -11.39 -20.71 -9.09
N MET A 166 -12.03 -21.20 -8.03
CA MET A 166 -12.15 -20.47 -6.76
C MET A 166 -10.79 -20.20 -6.11
N THR A 167 -9.85 -21.14 -6.22
CA THR A 167 -8.47 -20.94 -5.76
C THR A 167 -7.80 -19.80 -6.54
N ALA A 168 -7.95 -19.78 -7.87
CA ALA A 168 -7.41 -18.73 -8.73
C ALA A 168 -8.06 -17.36 -8.48
N CYS A 169 -9.40 -17.31 -8.37
CA CYS A 169 -10.14 -16.10 -8.04
C CYS A 169 -9.76 -15.54 -6.66
N GLY A 170 -9.63 -16.43 -5.67
CA GLY A 170 -9.17 -16.07 -4.33
C GLY A 170 -7.79 -15.44 -4.35
N TYR A 171 -6.85 -16.00 -5.12
CA TYR A 171 -5.51 -15.42 -5.28
C TYR A 171 -5.56 -14.05 -5.97
N GLY A 172 -6.31 -13.94 -7.07
CA GLY A 172 -6.47 -12.68 -7.80
C GLY A 172 -7.01 -11.55 -6.90
N LEU A 173 -8.02 -11.85 -6.08
CA LEU A 173 -8.57 -10.89 -5.13
C LEU A 173 -7.53 -10.45 -4.09
N GLN A 174 -6.73 -11.37 -3.55
CA GLN A 174 -5.67 -11.00 -2.60
C GLN A 174 -4.60 -10.12 -3.23
N VAL A 175 -4.17 -10.44 -4.45
CA VAL A 175 -3.19 -9.62 -5.18
C VAL A 175 -3.73 -8.21 -5.41
N LEU A 176 -5.01 -8.07 -5.75
CA LEU A 176 -5.65 -6.76 -5.90
C LEU A 176 -5.71 -5.99 -4.59
N ILE A 177 -6.10 -6.64 -3.49
CA ILE A 177 -6.14 -6.01 -2.15
C ILE A 177 -4.73 -5.60 -1.70
N ASP A 178 -3.72 -6.44 -1.91
CA ASP A 178 -2.34 -6.13 -1.52
C ASP A 178 -1.80 -4.97 -2.37
N LYS A 179 -2.07 -4.97 -3.67
CA LYS A 179 -1.71 -3.87 -4.57
C LYS A 179 -2.40 -2.56 -4.15
N GLN A 180 -3.68 -2.60 -3.80
CA GLN A 180 -4.42 -1.44 -3.33
C GLN A 180 -3.80 -0.87 -2.04
N ARG A 181 -3.51 -1.72 -1.06
CA ARG A 181 -2.86 -1.30 0.20
C ARG A 181 -1.50 -0.67 -0.01
N ARG A 182 -0.70 -1.17 -0.96
CA ARG A 182 0.61 -0.59 -1.30
C ARG A 182 0.45 0.79 -1.93
N MET A 183 -0.47 0.94 -2.88
CA MET A 183 -0.74 2.24 -3.50
C MET A 183 -1.20 3.27 -2.47
N GLU A 184 -2.13 2.90 -1.58
CA GLU A 184 -2.58 3.78 -0.49
C GLU A 184 -1.44 4.15 0.47
N ALA A 185 -0.52 3.22 0.77
CA ALA A 185 0.64 3.50 1.63
C ALA A 185 1.63 4.47 0.96
N GLU A 186 1.89 4.29 -0.34
CA GLU A 186 2.75 5.17 -1.15
C GLU A 186 2.16 6.58 -1.28
N GLU A 187 0.85 6.70 -1.53
CA GLU A 187 0.13 7.97 -1.59
C GLU A 187 0.20 8.71 -0.25
N ASN A 188 -0.10 8.02 0.85
CA ASN A 188 0.01 8.60 2.19
C ASN A 188 1.44 9.05 2.53
N GLU A 189 2.46 8.28 2.11
CA GLU A 189 3.85 8.68 2.32
C GLU A 189 4.23 9.90 1.48
N PHE A 190 3.78 9.95 0.22
CA PHE A 190 3.99 11.09 -0.68
C PHE A 190 3.34 12.35 -0.11
N ASP A 191 2.08 12.29 0.29
CA ASP A 191 1.34 13.41 0.90
C ASP A 191 2.02 13.91 2.16
N ARG A 192 2.52 12.99 3.00
CA ARG A 192 3.23 13.35 4.23
C ARG A 192 4.56 14.06 3.93
N ARG A 193 5.31 13.58 2.94
CA ARG A 193 6.56 14.23 2.49
C ARG A 193 6.28 15.60 1.86
N GLN A 194 5.25 15.72 1.03
CA GLN A 194 4.83 16.98 0.43
C GLN A 194 4.40 17.99 1.50
N GLY A 195 3.58 17.58 2.47
CA GLY A 195 3.18 18.42 3.59
C GLY A 195 4.36 18.88 4.44
N GLN A 196 5.34 18.01 4.69
CA GLN A 196 6.58 18.37 5.39
C GLN A 196 7.42 19.40 4.62
N LEU A 197 7.55 19.23 3.29
CA LEU A 197 8.27 20.17 2.44
C LEU A 197 7.59 21.54 2.41
N GLN A 198 6.26 21.57 2.26
CA GLN A 198 5.49 22.81 2.27
C GLN A 198 5.59 23.53 3.62
N ALA A 199 5.47 22.81 4.74
CA ALA A 199 5.64 23.38 6.07
C ALA A 199 7.07 23.91 6.29
N SER A 200 8.09 23.17 5.86
CA SER A 200 9.49 23.58 5.95
C SER A 200 9.78 24.80 5.08
N GLY A 201 9.22 24.86 3.86
CA GLY A 201 9.35 26.00 2.96
C GLY A 201 8.73 27.27 3.54
N ARG A 202 7.52 27.17 4.10
CA ARG A 202 6.86 28.29 4.78
C ARG A 202 7.67 28.80 5.98
N LEU A 203 8.17 27.90 6.82
CA LEU A 203 9.01 28.26 7.97
C LEU A 203 10.34 28.90 7.53
N ALA A 204 10.97 28.36 6.48
CA ALA A 204 12.21 28.91 5.93
C ALA A 204 12.01 30.34 5.38
N ALA A 205 10.90 30.59 4.67
CA ALA A 205 10.54 31.91 4.18
C ALA A 205 10.30 32.91 5.32
N GLU A 206 9.60 32.48 6.38
CA GLU A 206 9.35 33.32 7.56
C GLU A 206 10.65 33.68 8.30
N ILE A 207 11.52 32.69 8.54
CA ILE A 207 12.84 32.90 9.15
C ILE A 207 13.69 33.83 8.28
N ALA A 208 13.73 33.61 6.97
CA ALA A 208 14.51 34.42 6.05
C ALA A 208 14.10 35.90 6.08
N HIS A 209 12.79 36.18 6.07
CA HIS A 209 12.27 37.54 6.24
C HIS A 209 12.71 38.15 7.59
N GLN A 210 12.64 37.39 8.68
CA GLN A 210 13.04 37.85 9.99
C GLN A 210 14.55 38.13 10.11
N VAL A 211 15.40 37.39 9.38
CA VAL A 211 16.87 37.59 9.39
C VAL A 211 17.31 38.69 8.40
N LYS A 212 16.59 38.90 7.30
CA LYS A 212 16.89 39.99 6.35
C LYS A 212 16.78 41.36 7.01
N ASN A 213 15.85 41.52 7.95
CA ASN A 213 15.64 42.75 8.71
C ASN A 213 16.88 43.19 9.52
N PRO A 214 17.45 42.38 10.45
CA PRO A 214 18.64 42.76 11.19
C PRO A 214 19.87 42.92 10.29
N LEU A 215 20.03 42.13 9.23
CA LEU A 215 21.10 42.32 8.25
C LEU A 215 21.02 43.70 7.57
N GLY A 216 19.81 44.13 7.20
CA GLY A 216 19.57 45.48 6.67
C GLY A 216 19.97 46.58 7.67
N ILE A 217 19.64 46.41 8.95
CA ILE A 217 20.03 47.35 10.02
C ILE A 217 21.55 47.40 10.17
N ILE A 218 22.23 46.25 10.20
CA ILE A 218 23.68 46.17 10.34
C ILE A 218 24.36 46.82 9.12
N ASN A 219 23.89 46.55 7.90
CA ASN A 219 24.45 47.17 6.69
C ASN A 219 24.33 48.70 6.71
N ASN A 220 23.17 49.23 7.14
CA ASN A 220 22.95 50.66 7.24
C ASN A 220 23.82 51.31 8.32
N ALA A 221 23.95 50.68 9.49
CA ALA A 221 24.82 51.15 10.55
C ALA A 221 26.30 51.14 10.13
N ALA A 222 26.74 50.08 9.45
CA ALA A 222 28.10 49.98 8.90
C ALA A 222 28.34 51.03 7.80
N PHE A 223 27.35 51.29 6.95
CA PHE A 223 27.42 52.34 5.94
C PHE A 223 27.58 53.73 6.59
N ALA A 224 26.77 54.04 7.61
CA ALA A 224 26.87 55.30 8.35
C ALA A 224 28.22 55.45 9.04
N LEU A 225 28.71 54.41 9.71
CA LEU A 225 30.05 54.37 10.32
C LEU A 225 31.13 54.66 9.28
N GLY A 226 31.08 54.00 8.13
CA GLY A 226 32.06 54.19 7.05
C GLY A 226 32.17 55.62 6.54
N GLN A 227 31.11 56.42 6.62
CA GLN A 227 31.15 57.85 6.27
C GLN A 227 31.86 58.72 7.33
N VAL A 228 31.87 58.28 8.60
CA VAL A 228 32.45 59.03 9.72
C VAL A 228 33.93 58.68 9.93
N VAL A 229 34.36 57.44 9.68
CA VAL A 229 35.75 56.99 9.97
C VAL A 229 36.79 57.35 8.89
N ASN A 230 36.66 58.51 8.27
CA ASN A 230 37.40 58.86 7.04
C ASN A 230 38.93 58.91 7.19
N GLU A 231 39.47 59.17 8.39
CA GLU A 231 40.90 59.33 8.65
C GLU A 231 41.59 58.08 9.24
N ASN A 232 40.82 57.06 9.64
CA ASN A 232 41.37 55.82 10.21
C ASN A 232 41.23 54.66 9.22
N GLU A 233 42.31 54.41 8.47
CA GLU A 233 42.41 53.33 7.47
C GLU A 233 42.06 51.95 8.05
N THR A 234 42.40 51.67 9.31
CA THR A 234 42.10 50.39 9.96
C THR A 234 40.60 50.22 10.18
N ALA A 235 39.93 51.28 10.65
CA ALA A 235 38.49 51.27 10.88
C ALA A 235 37.69 51.24 9.56
N LYS A 236 38.16 51.94 8.52
CA LYS A 236 37.60 51.83 7.15
C LYS A 236 37.63 50.40 6.64
N ARG A 237 38.76 49.70 6.82
CA ARG A 237 38.93 48.30 6.41
C ARG A 237 37.98 47.37 7.16
N GLN A 238 37.84 47.56 8.48
CA GLN A 238 36.91 46.77 9.31
C GLN A 238 35.44 46.99 8.92
N VAL A 239 35.02 48.22 8.66
CA VAL A 239 33.67 48.53 8.16
C VAL A 239 33.41 47.88 6.80
N GLY A 240 34.41 47.88 5.91
CA GLY A 240 34.35 47.20 4.62
C GLY A 240 34.08 45.70 4.77
N LEU A 241 34.82 45.03 5.66
CA LEU A 241 34.65 43.59 5.95
C LEU A 241 33.26 43.26 6.51
N ILE A 242 32.74 44.08 7.43
CA ILE A 242 31.39 43.89 7.99
C ILE A 242 30.34 43.95 6.87
N ARG A 243 30.46 44.93 5.96
CA ARG A 243 29.52 45.06 4.83
C ARG A 243 29.62 43.89 3.86
N GLU A 244 30.81 43.38 3.60
CA GLU A 244 31.02 42.22 2.74
C GLU A 244 30.36 40.96 3.32
N GLU A 245 30.53 40.70 4.62
CA GLU A 245 29.91 39.56 5.29
C GLU A 245 28.38 39.69 5.42
N VAL A 246 27.86 40.90 5.62
CA VAL A 246 26.40 41.14 5.62
C VAL A 246 25.81 40.89 4.24
N ASN A 247 26.46 41.35 3.17
CA ASN A 247 26.03 41.07 1.80
C ASN A 247 26.09 39.56 1.48
N ARG A 248 27.12 38.88 1.97
CA ARG A 248 27.27 37.42 1.83
C ARG A 248 26.14 36.68 2.55
N ALA A 249 25.79 37.09 3.77
CA ALA A 249 24.68 36.53 4.52
C ALA A 249 23.32 36.77 3.80
N ASP A 250 23.10 37.96 3.24
CA ASP A 250 21.90 38.28 2.47
C ASP A 250 21.77 37.41 1.21
N GLN A 251 22.88 37.15 0.50
CA GLN A 251 22.90 36.22 -0.63
C GLN A 251 22.58 34.78 -0.22
N ILE A 252 23.13 34.30 0.90
CA ILE A 252 22.85 32.94 1.40
C ILE A 252 21.37 32.79 1.77
N ILE A 253 20.79 33.79 2.44
CA ILE A 253 19.38 33.79 2.82
C ILE A 253 18.48 33.88 1.59
N THR A 254 18.83 34.70 0.62
CA THR A 254 18.08 34.82 -0.64
C THR A 254 18.07 33.49 -1.40
N LYS A 255 19.20 32.79 -1.46
CA LYS A 255 19.26 31.43 -2.04
C LYS A 255 18.40 30.43 -1.26
N LEU A 256 18.42 30.48 0.08
CA LEU A 256 17.58 29.64 0.93
C LEU A 256 16.07 29.88 0.66
N MET A 257 15.66 31.14 0.49
CA MET A 257 14.29 31.48 0.10
C MET A 257 13.92 30.97 -1.28
N GLY A 258 14.82 31.08 -2.27
CA GLY A 258 14.57 30.58 -3.63
C GLY A 258 14.21 29.09 -3.61
N TYR A 259 14.94 28.28 -2.85
CA TYR A 259 14.62 26.85 -2.64
C TYR A 259 13.28 26.61 -1.92
N ALA A 260 12.87 27.50 -1.01
CA ALA A 260 11.61 27.40 -0.27
C ALA A 260 10.38 27.88 -1.06
N GLN A 261 10.55 28.91 -1.90
CA GLN A 261 9.48 29.54 -2.72
C GLN A 261 9.15 28.78 -4.00
N LEU A 262 10.01 27.85 -4.44
CA LEU A 262 9.75 26.89 -5.51
C LEU A 262 8.42 26.10 -5.32
N VAL A 263 7.82 26.14 -4.13
CA VAL A 263 6.59 25.42 -3.76
C VAL A 263 5.29 26.23 -4.01
N GLU A 264 5.31 27.55 -4.19
CA GLU A 264 4.08 28.39 -4.23
C GLU A 264 3.64 28.97 -5.59
N GLY A 265 4.45 28.83 -6.65
CA GLY A 265 3.86 28.46 -7.94
C GLY A 265 2.93 29.41 -8.71
N ARG A 266 2.98 30.75 -8.63
CA ARG A 266 2.12 31.59 -9.50
C ARG A 266 2.66 31.66 -10.94
N LEU A 267 2.08 30.85 -11.81
CA LEU A 267 2.36 30.90 -13.25
C LEU A 267 1.72 32.13 -13.88
N ALA A 268 2.50 32.91 -14.63
CA ALA A 268 2.02 34.01 -15.45
C ALA A 268 2.45 33.79 -16.91
N LYS A 269 1.69 34.35 -17.84
CA LYS A 269 2.10 34.42 -19.25
C LYS A 269 3.23 35.45 -19.38
N LEU A 270 4.39 34.99 -19.81
CA LEU A 270 5.60 35.79 -19.95
C LEU A 270 5.99 35.92 -21.43
N ASN A 271 6.31 37.14 -21.85
CA ASN A 271 6.97 37.40 -23.13
C ASN A 271 8.47 37.14 -22.96
N VAL A 272 8.96 36.08 -23.59
CA VAL A 272 10.35 35.63 -23.44
C VAL A 272 11.34 36.68 -23.96
N ASN A 273 11.00 37.40 -25.03
CA ASN A 273 11.89 38.43 -25.59
C ASN A 273 12.10 39.57 -24.59
N GLU A 274 11.02 40.06 -23.98
CA GLU A 274 11.07 41.14 -22.99
C GLU A 274 11.87 40.72 -21.75
N ALA A 275 11.71 39.47 -21.29
CA ALA A 275 12.45 38.95 -20.14
C ALA A 275 13.96 38.84 -20.42
N ILE A 276 14.35 38.39 -21.62
CA ILE A 276 15.76 38.34 -22.03
C ILE A 276 16.34 39.76 -22.15
N ASP A 277 15.61 40.69 -22.77
CA ASP A 277 16.05 42.07 -22.91
C ASP A 277 16.26 42.76 -21.54
N ALA A 278 15.36 42.51 -20.59
CA ALA A 278 15.49 43.01 -19.21
C ALA A 278 16.73 42.42 -18.51
N ALA A 279 16.96 41.11 -18.63
CA ALA A 279 18.14 40.45 -18.06
C ALA A 279 19.45 40.97 -18.69
N ILE A 280 19.50 41.18 -20.01
CA ILE A 280 20.66 41.77 -20.68
C ILE A 280 20.95 43.18 -20.15
N LEU A 281 19.92 44.02 -19.98
CA LEU A 281 20.09 45.38 -19.44
C LEU A 281 20.55 45.38 -17.99
N GLN A 282 20.16 44.37 -17.21
CA GLN A 282 20.59 44.20 -15.83
C GLN A 282 22.08 43.82 -15.72
N VAL A 283 22.55 42.89 -16.57
CA VAL A 283 23.97 42.45 -16.56
C VAL A 283 24.87 43.45 -17.28
N PHE A 284 24.39 44.11 -18.33
CA PHE A 284 25.12 45.09 -19.12
C PHE A 284 24.40 46.47 -19.15
N PRO A 285 24.49 47.27 -18.07
CA PRO A 285 23.84 48.57 -17.99
C PRO A 285 24.34 49.55 -19.06
N LYS A 286 23.47 50.47 -19.51
CA LYS A 286 23.87 51.52 -20.45
C LYS A 286 24.89 52.46 -19.78
N GLY A 287 26.14 52.46 -20.26
CA GLY A 287 27.21 53.34 -19.76
C GLY A 287 28.42 52.63 -19.13
N SER A 288 28.34 51.31 -18.94
CA SER A 288 29.50 50.51 -18.51
C SER A 288 30.43 50.17 -19.68
N LYS A 289 31.74 50.31 -19.48
CA LYS A 289 32.79 49.97 -20.46
C LYS A 289 33.01 48.44 -20.52
N PHE A 290 32.08 47.71 -21.10
CA PHE A 290 32.29 46.30 -21.44
C PHE A 290 32.72 46.20 -22.90
N ASP A 291 33.79 45.44 -23.18
CA ASP A 291 34.29 45.17 -24.53
C ASP A 291 33.50 44.06 -25.25
N THR A 292 32.29 43.78 -24.77
CA THR A 292 31.47 42.63 -25.17
C THR A 292 30.41 43.06 -26.18
N ARG A 293 30.39 42.42 -27.35
CA ARG A 293 29.39 42.68 -28.39
C ARG A 293 28.20 41.73 -28.25
N ILE A 294 27.04 42.25 -27.88
CA ILE A 294 25.80 41.48 -27.72
C ILE A 294 25.04 41.46 -29.05
N ARG A 295 24.86 40.27 -29.64
CA ARG A 295 24.02 40.06 -30.84
C ARG A 295 22.70 39.43 -30.41
N ARG A 296 21.57 40.06 -30.76
CA ARG A 296 20.21 39.60 -30.42
C ARG A 296 19.53 39.10 -31.69
N GLU A 297 19.10 37.84 -31.68
CA GLU A 297 18.34 37.23 -32.78
C GLU A 297 17.10 36.56 -32.21
N TYR A 298 15.98 37.28 -32.23
CA TYR A 298 14.70 36.81 -31.72
C TYR A 298 13.79 36.34 -32.86
N GLY A 299 13.02 35.29 -32.62
CA GLY A 299 11.94 34.88 -33.53
C GLY A 299 10.78 35.88 -33.51
N ILE A 300 10.13 36.07 -34.66
CA ILE A 300 9.09 37.11 -34.87
C ILE A 300 7.80 36.83 -34.07
N ALA A 301 7.60 35.61 -33.55
CA ALA A 301 6.43 35.25 -32.75
C ALA A 301 6.71 34.04 -31.84
N LEU A 302 7.54 34.21 -30.81
CA LEU A 302 7.69 33.16 -29.80
C LEU A 302 6.37 33.01 -29.01
N PRO A 303 5.91 31.77 -28.77
CA PRO A 303 4.70 31.55 -27.98
C PRO A 303 4.90 32.07 -26.54
N PRO A 304 3.83 32.62 -25.91
CA PRO A 304 3.91 33.09 -24.54
C PRO A 304 4.25 31.92 -23.61
N LEU A 305 5.28 32.08 -22.79
CA LEU A 305 5.72 31.06 -21.85
C LEU A 305 4.91 31.17 -20.57
N LEU A 306 4.27 30.08 -20.13
CA LEU A 306 3.69 30.00 -18.79
C LEU A 306 4.79 29.61 -17.80
N ALA A 307 5.27 30.59 -17.04
CA ALA A 307 6.33 30.39 -16.06
C ALA A 307 6.19 31.37 -14.89
N GLN A 308 7.02 31.20 -13.87
CA GLN A 308 7.17 32.19 -12.80
C GLN A 308 8.16 33.27 -13.28
N PRO A 309 7.72 34.54 -13.45
CA PRO A 309 8.56 35.58 -14.05
C PRO A 309 9.88 35.81 -13.33
N GLU A 310 9.85 35.76 -11.99
CA GLU A 310 11.00 35.99 -11.13
C GLU A 310 12.09 34.92 -11.35
N HIS A 311 11.71 33.64 -11.41
CA HIS A 311 12.65 32.54 -11.63
C HIS A 311 13.25 32.53 -13.03
N ILE A 312 12.44 32.80 -14.07
CA ILE A 312 12.95 32.87 -15.45
C ILE A 312 13.92 34.04 -15.61
N SER A 313 13.63 35.18 -15.00
CA SER A 313 14.54 36.33 -15.00
C SER A 313 15.88 35.97 -14.35
N GLU A 314 15.85 35.27 -13.21
CA GLU A 314 17.07 34.85 -12.50
C GLU A 314 17.91 33.85 -13.31
N VAL A 315 17.27 32.89 -13.99
CA VAL A 315 17.95 31.96 -14.90
C VAL A 315 18.67 32.73 -16.02
N PHE A 316 18.01 33.68 -16.67
CA PHE A 316 18.63 34.45 -17.74
C PHE A 316 19.79 35.31 -17.23
N VAL A 317 19.63 36.00 -16.11
CA VAL A 317 20.72 36.79 -15.50
C VAL A 317 21.93 35.91 -15.20
N ASN A 318 21.72 34.76 -14.56
CA ASN A 318 22.80 33.85 -14.20
C ASN A 318 23.53 33.27 -15.43
N VAL A 319 22.81 32.96 -16.51
CA VAL A 319 23.41 32.46 -17.76
C VAL A 319 24.18 33.57 -18.48
N ILE A 320 23.67 34.80 -18.50
CA ILE A 320 24.31 35.94 -19.17
C ILE A 320 25.54 36.43 -18.40
N GLN A 321 25.55 36.25 -17.07
CA GLN A 321 26.64 36.67 -16.19
C GLN A 321 27.82 35.68 -16.17
N ASN A 322 27.58 34.39 -16.40
CA ASN A 322 28.62 33.37 -16.53
C ASN A 322 29.32 33.41 -17.89
#